data_AF-A0A920N6D5-F1
#
_entry.id   AF-A0A920N6D5-F1
#
_cell.length_a   1.000
_cell.length_b   1.000
_cell.length_c   1.000
_cell.angle_alpha   90.00
_cell.angle_beta   90.00
_cell.angle_gamma   90.00
#
_symmetry.space_group_name_H-M   'P 1'
#
loop_
_entity.id
_entity.type
_entity.pdbx_description
1 polymer ?
#
loop_
_entity_poly.entity_id
_entity_poly.type
_entity_poly.pdbx_seq_one_letter_code
_entity_poly.pdbx_strand_id
1 'polypeptide(L)'
;MRDLATLRKLNRWKDQSLAAPESGSAHRAEEQYRNWIWTLAEEVGGFKELNVAPGSRGGGRRGRGMVPVQVQLTGLASFGDVQRFLFRFYQADLLHKVVSLRMKSKSQNNDPQLEVTLVAEGLSLPFASDTMDKRDTLFPRPVVSDSDEESVDVAKLRLPSKKAFRVRVGDQYLSESSEKVTDDRTVRFGGPSHGQPVSSIDADAIAELVPVAESRETVVPRDYSWSTRCTLEATCLSREERASKSDRHSRESAS
;
A
#
# COMPACT_ATOMS: atom_id res chain seq x y z
N MET A 1 -10.98 30.46 12.81
CA MET A 1 -10.01 29.86 11.86
C MET A 1 -9.69 28.37 12.12
N ARG A 2 -9.80 27.83 13.35
CA ARG A 2 -9.53 26.40 13.63
C ARG A 2 -10.53 25.41 12.99
N ASP A 3 -11.74 25.85 12.65
CA ASP A 3 -12.77 24.96 12.10
C ASP A 3 -12.57 24.59 10.63
N LEU A 4 -12.11 25.51 9.78
CA LEU A 4 -11.96 25.25 8.35
C LEU A 4 -10.86 24.21 8.05
N ALA A 5 -9.73 24.28 8.77
CA ALA A 5 -8.66 23.30 8.62
C ALA A 5 -9.10 21.90 9.08
N THR A 6 -9.87 21.85 10.18
CA THR A 6 -10.42 20.60 10.72
C THR A 6 -11.45 19.99 9.76
N LEU A 7 -12.33 20.81 9.18
CA LEU A 7 -13.31 20.37 8.18
C LEU A 7 -12.64 19.87 6.89
N ARG A 8 -11.60 20.55 6.41
CA ARG A 8 -10.82 20.09 5.24
C ARG A 8 -10.15 18.75 5.50
N LYS A 9 -9.55 18.57 6.68
CA LYS A 9 -8.93 17.31 7.11
C LYS A 9 -9.96 16.18 7.20
N LEU A 10 -11.12 16.45 7.79
CA LEU A 10 -12.20 15.47 7.89
C LEU A 10 -12.72 15.07 6.51
N ASN A 11 -12.96 16.02 5.62
CA ASN A 11 -13.40 15.73 4.24
C ASN A 11 -12.36 14.88 3.50
N ARG A 12 -11.06 15.20 3.65
CA ARG A 12 -9.98 14.37 3.09
C ARG A 12 -10.05 12.94 3.61
N TRP A 13 -10.30 12.74 4.91
CA TRP A 13 -10.44 11.41 5.50
C TRP A 13 -11.63 10.63 4.94
N LYS A 14 -12.74 11.29 4.58
CA LYS A 14 -13.89 10.63 3.94
C LYS A 14 -13.50 10.03 2.60
N ASP A 15 -12.70 10.75 1.83
CA ASP A 15 -12.26 10.38 0.48
C ASP A 15 -11.01 9.48 0.45
N GLN A 16 -10.42 9.22 1.61
CA GLN A 16 -9.28 8.31 1.80
C GLN A 16 -9.71 7.02 2.55
N SER A 17 -10.94 6.94 3.04
CA SER A 17 -11.41 5.81 3.81
C SER A 17 -11.58 4.56 2.93
N LEU A 18 -11.49 3.40 3.56
CA LEU A 18 -12.04 2.17 2.99
C LEU A 18 -13.58 2.24 2.93
N ALA A 19 -14.22 1.25 2.29
CA ALA A 19 -15.68 1.15 2.29
C ALA A 19 -16.25 1.24 3.72
N ALA A 20 -17.43 1.85 3.88
CA ALA A 20 -17.99 2.06 5.21
C ALA A 20 -18.32 0.72 5.88
N PRO A 21 -18.27 0.63 7.22
CA PRO A 21 -18.63 -0.59 7.92
C PRO A 21 -20.14 -0.82 7.86
N GLU A 22 -20.54 -2.03 7.52
CA GLU A 22 -21.93 -2.50 7.51
C GLU A 22 -22.23 -3.24 8.81
N SER A 23 -23.27 -2.80 9.52
CA SER A 23 -23.71 -3.41 10.79
C SER A 23 -22.58 -3.60 11.83
N GLY A 24 -21.62 -2.67 11.85
CA GLY A 24 -20.48 -2.70 12.77
C GLY A 24 -19.34 -3.64 12.36
N SER A 25 -19.40 -4.22 11.17
CA SER A 25 -18.34 -5.04 10.56
C SER A 25 -17.86 -4.41 9.24
N ALA A 26 -16.57 -4.55 8.94
CA ALA A 26 -15.97 -3.96 7.73
C ALA A 26 -15.56 -5.04 6.72
N HIS A 27 -16.39 -6.08 6.53
CA HIS A 27 -16.01 -7.25 5.72
C HIS A 27 -15.70 -6.90 4.27
N ARG A 28 -16.53 -6.08 3.64
CA ARG A 28 -16.30 -5.59 2.27
C ARG A 28 -15.01 -4.79 2.15
N ALA A 29 -14.75 -3.90 3.10
CA ALA A 29 -13.49 -3.15 3.18
C ALA A 29 -12.27 -4.08 3.38
N GLU A 30 -12.41 -5.11 4.21
CA GLU A 30 -11.38 -6.14 4.45
C GLU A 30 -11.03 -6.90 3.18
N GLU A 31 -12.04 -7.37 2.44
CA GLU A 31 -11.84 -8.08 1.18
C GLU A 31 -11.20 -7.18 0.11
N GLN A 32 -11.76 -5.98 -0.12
CA GLN A 32 -11.23 -5.03 -1.10
C GLN A 32 -9.77 -4.66 -0.80
N TYR A 33 -9.47 -4.37 0.47
CA TYR A 33 -8.14 -3.97 0.88
C TYR A 33 -7.14 -5.12 0.84
N ARG A 34 -7.54 -6.33 1.24
CA ARG A 34 -6.73 -7.54 1.13
C ARG A 34 -6.39 -7.85 -0.32
N ASN A 35 -7.40 -7.84 -1.21
CA ASN A 35 -7.21 -8.12 -2.62
C ASN A 35 -6.28 -7.08 -3.26
N TRP A 36 -6.42 -5.80 -2.91
CA TRP A 36 -5.51 -4.77 -3.39
C TRP A 36 -4.06 -4.99 -2.89
N ILE A 37 -3.85 -5.28 -1.59
CA ILE A 37 -2.53 -5.59 -1.05
C ILE A 37 -1.91 -6.80 -1.76
N TRP A 38 -2.70 -7.83 -2.02
CA TRP A 38 -2.26 -9.01 -2.77
C TRP A 38 -1.74 -8.60 -4.15
N THR A 39 -2.58 -7.95 -4.96
CA THR A 39 -2.20 -7.55 -6.33
C THR A 39 -0.99 -6.61 -6.33
N LEU A 40 -0.90 -5.69 -5.37
CA LEU A 40 0.24 -4.79 -5.24
C LEU A 40 1.54 -5.53 -4.91
N ALA A 41 1.49 -6.53 -4.04
CA ALA A 41 2.67 -7.29 -3.67
C ALA A 41 3.12 -8.25 -4.78
N GLU A 42 2.17 -8.94 -5.42
CA GLU A 42 2.45 -9.90 -6.48
C GLU A 42 2.90 -9.20 -7.76
N GLU A 43 2.07 -8.33 -8.32
CA GLU A 43 2.30 -7.77 -9.66
C GLU A 43 3.38 -6.69 -9.61
N VAL A 44 3.31 -5.77 -8.65
CA VAL A 44 4.19 -4.58 -8.61
C VAL A 44 5.43 -4.82 -7.77
N GLY A 45 5.24 -5.47 -6.61
CA GLY A 45 6.33 -5.83 -5.72
C GLY A 45 7.16 -7.00 -6.26
N GLY A 46 6.57 -7.94 -6.99
CA GLY A 46 7.26 -9.16 -7.43
C GLY A 46 7.45 -10.19 -6.32
N PHE A 47 6.60 -10.17 -5.29
CA PHE A 47 6.67 -11.11 -4.17
C PHE A 47 6.36 -12.53 -4.65
N LYS A 48 7.10 -13.50 -4.12
CA LYS A 48 6.93 -14.94 -4.37
C LYS A 48 6.41 -15.63 -3.12
N GLU A 49 5.80 -16.81 -3.29
CA GLU A 49 5.22 -17.58 -2.18
C GLU A 49 4.29 -16.71 -1.31
N LEU A 50 3.53 -15.84 -1.98
CA LEU A 50 2.72 -14.82 -1.34
C LEU A 50 1.52 -15.48 -0.64
N ASN A 51 1.31 -15.09 0.60
CA ASN A 51 0.09 -15.38 1.34
C ASN A 51 -0.38 -14.09 2.01
N VAL A 52 -1.61 -13.69 1.71
CA VAL A 52 -2.24 -12.52 2.31
C VAL A 52 -3.52 -12.96 3.02
N ALA A 53 -3.51 -12.84 4.34
CA ALA A 53 -4.61 -13.23 5.20
C ALA A 53 -5.22 -12.02 5.90
N PRO A 54 -6.52 -12.06 6.27
CA PRO A 54 -7.06 -11.13 7.24
C PRO A 54 -6.24 -11.16 8.52
N GLY A 55 -5.86 -10.00 9.04
CA GLY A 55 -5.19 -9.90 10.32
C GLY A 55 -6.15 -10.26 11.46
N SER A 56 -5.60 -10.68 12.60
CA SER A 56 -6.40 -10.78 13.82
C SER A 56 -6.99 -9.40 14.10
N ARG A 57 -8.33 -9.30 14.18
CA ARG A 57 -9.02 -8.06 14.54
C ARG A 57 -8.57 -7.69 15.95
N GLY A 58 -7.50 -6.91 16.06
CA GLY A 58 -7.03 -6.41 17.34
C GLY A 58 -8.22 -5.80 18.06
N GLY A 59 -8.55 -6.31 19.25
CA GLY A 59 -9.70 -5.90 20.07
C GLY A 59 -9.62 -4.44 20.58
N GLY A 60 -8.92 -3.57 19.86
CA GLY A 60 -8.70 -2.17 20.17
C GLY A 60 -9.93 -1.32 19.87
N ARG A 61 -10.74 -1.12 20.91
CA ARG A 61 -11.69 -0.01 21.12
C ARG A 61 -12.41 0.47 19.86
N ARG A 62 -13.64 -0.05 19.67
CA ARG A 62 -14.72 0.44 18.79
C ARG A 62 -15.14 1.88 19.13
N GLY A 63 -14.20 2.84 19.10
CA GLY A 63 -14.46 4.24 19.37
C GLY A 63 -15.13 4.89 18.17
N ARG A 64 -16.37 5.37 18.35
CA ARG A 64 -17.13 6.17 17.37
C ARG A 64 -17.39 5.50 16.00
N GLY A 65 -17.48 4.16 15.96
CA GLY A 65 -17.82 3.41 14.75
C GLY A 65 -16.71 3.32 13.70
N MET A 66 -15.49 3.78 14.02
CA MET A 66 -14.31 3.60 13.15
C MET A 66 -13.78 2.17 13.31
N VAL A 67 -13.55 1.49 12.20
CA VAL A 67 -13.15 0.07 12.19
C VAL A 67 -11.78 -0.07 11.52
N PRO A 68 -10.72 -0.43 12.25
CA PRO A 68 -9.44 -0.77 11.63
C PRO A 68 -9.56 -2.11 10.89
N VAL A 69 -9.01 -2.15 9.69
CA VAL A 69 -8.97 -3.31 8.81
C VAL A 69 -7.52 -3.73 8.68
N GLN A 70 -7.16 -4.85 9.31
CA GLN A 70 -5.79 -5.37 9.29
C GLN A 70 -5.64 -6.49 8.27
N VAL A 71 -4.54 -6.47 7.54
CA VAL A 71 -4.16 -7.47 6.55
C VAL A 71 -2.72 -7.89 6.83
N GLN A 72 -2.51 -9.18 6.97
CA GLN A 72 -1.18 -9.76 7.15
C GLN A 72 -0.71 -10.35 5.83
N LEU A 73 0.48 -9.94 5.41
CA LEU A 73 1.17 -10.42 4.22
C LEU A 73 2.42 -11.18 4.65
N THR A 74 2.64 -12.34 4.05
CA THR A 74 3.88 -13.12 4.15
C THR A 74 4.33 -13.53 2.75
N GLY A 75 5.63 -13.48 2.47
CA GLY A 75 6.17 -13.92 1.19
C GLY A 75 7.69 -13.76 1.11
N LEU A 76 8.25 -14.11 -0.04
CA LEU A 76 9.66 -13.96 -0.37
C LEU A 76 9.87 -12.82 -1.36
N ALA A 77 10.81 -11.92 -1.08
CA ALA A 77 11.09 -10.76 -1.93
C ALA A 77 12.54 -10.29 -1.80
N SER A 78 13.09 -9.62 -2.82
CA SER A 78 14.34 -8.85 -2.69
C SER A 78 14.10 -7.57 -1.89
N PHE A 79 15.16 -6.86 -1.50
CA PHE A 79 14.98 -5.56 -0.85
C PHE A 79 14.33 -4.53 -1.80
N GLY A 80 14.72 -4.55 -3.08
CA GLY A 80 14.16 -3.67 -4.11
C GLY A 80 12.65 -3.90 -4.33
N ASP A 81 12.21 -5.16 -4.28
CA ASP A 81 10.80 -5.57 -4.36
C ASP A 81 9.98 -4.95 -3.22
N VAL A 82 10.48 -5.06 -1.99
CA VAL A 82 9.85 -4.46 -0.80
C VAL A 82 9.80 -2.93 -0.93
N GLN A 83 10.87 -2.29 -1.42
CA GLN A 83 10.88 -0.85 -1.64
C GLN A 83 9.84 -0.42 -2.68
N ARG A 84 9.74 -1.13 -3.80
CA ARG A 84 8.73 -0.86 -4.85
C ARG A 84 7.32 -0.99 -4.31
N PHE A 85 7.04 -2.08 -3.57
CA PHE A 85 5.77 -2.27 -2.88
C PHE A 85 5.46 -1.10 -1.94
N LEU A 86 6.38 -0.77 -1.02
CA LEU A 86 6.16 0.28 -0.02
C LEU A 86 6.00 1.67 -0.66
N PHE A 87 6.75 1.96 -1.72
CA PHE A 87 6.62 3.21 -2.46
C PHE A 87 5.20 3.37 -2.99
N ARG A 88 4.66 2.35 -3.68
CA ARG A 88 3.30 2.40 -4.26
C ARG A 88 2.22 2.30 -3.20
N PHE A 89 2.46 1.53 -2.14
CA PHE A 89 1.58 1.46 -0.98
C PHE A 89 1.37 2.86 -0.41
N TYR A 90 2.43 3.58 -0.05
CA TYR A 90 2.33 4.92 0.53
C TYR A 90 2.02 6.03 -0.48
N GLN A 91 2.14 5.77 -1.77
CA GLN A 91 1.72 6.71 -2.81
C GLN A 91 0.19 6.75 -2.92
N ALA A 92 -0.50 5.64 -2.69
CA ALA A 92 -1.95 5.58 -2.74
C ALA A 92 -2.56 6.50 -1.67
N ASP A 93 -3.53 7.34 -2.05
CA ASP A 93 -4.18 8.25 -1.12
C ASP A 93 -5.27 7.54 -0.30
N LEU A 94 -4.84 6.67 0.61
CA LEU A 94 -5.69 5.92 1.54
C LEU A 94 -5.33 6.23 3.00
N LEU A 95 -6.31 6.09 3.89
CA LEU A 95 -6.07 6.07 5.34
C LEU A 95 -5.53 4.72 5.76
N HIS A 96 -4.25 4.51 5.50
CA HIS A 96 -3.58 3.27 5.85
C HIS A 96 -2.13 3.47 6.28
N LYS A 97 -1.56 2.43 6.88
CA LYS A 97 -0.16 2.40 7.30
C LYS A 97 0.33 0.96 7.39
N VAL A 98 1.64 0.79 7.35
CA VAL A 98 2.29 -0.45 7.79
C VAL A 98 2.40 -0.40 9.32
N VAL A 99 1.82 -1.37 10.01
CA VAL A 99 1.87 -1.53 11.47
C VAL A 99 3.14 -2.26 11.88
N SER A 100 3.53 -3.28 11.12
CA SER A 100 4.73 -4.07 11.38
C SER A 100 5.33 -4.54 10.06
N LEU A 101 6.66 -4.51 9.97
CA LEU A 101 7.41 -5.09 8.88
C LEU A 101 8.61 -5.82 9.48
N ARG A 102 8.70 -7.12 9.20
CA ARG A 102 9.83 -7.97 9.56
C ARG A 102 10.40 -8.56 8.29
N MET A 103 11.71 -8.47 8.15
CA MET A 103 12.45 -9.08 7.04
C MET A 103 13.55 -9.93 7.63
N LYS A 104 13.63 -11.19 7.20
CA LYS A 104 14.71 -12.10 7.58
C LYS A 104 15.44 -12.55 6.34
N SER A 105 16.74 -12.32 6.31
CA SER A 105 17.58 -12.92 5.27
C SER A 105 17.97 -14.33 5.68
N LYS A 106 17.91 -15.28 4.74
CA LYS A 106 18.47 -16.62 4.90
C LYS A 106 19.92 -16.73 4.44
N SER A 107 20.49 -15.68 3.82
CA SER A 107 21.87 -15.69 3.30
C SER A 107 22.60 -14.36 3.50
N GLN A 108 23.93 -14.37 3.46
CA GLN A 108 24.77 -13.16 3.58
C GLN A 108 25.23 -12.61 2.20
N ASN A 109 24.59 -13.06 1.11
CA ASN A 109 24.96 -12.64 -0.23
C ASN A 109 24.55 -11.18 -0.50
N ASN A 110 25.17 -10.56 -1.50
CA ASN A 110 24.71 -9.27 -2.03
C ASN A 110 23.32 -9.45 -2.67
N ASP A 111 22.31 -8.77 -2.11
CA ASP A 111 20.86 -8.87 -2.42
C ASP A 111 20.24 -10.25 -2.14
N PRO A 112 20.12 -10.65 -0.87
CA PRO A 112 19.56 -11.94 -0.51
C PRO A 112 18.03 -11.92 -0.63
N GLN A 113 17.45 -13.06 -0.98
CA GLN A 113 16.00 -13.25 -0.87
C GLN A 113 15.59 -13.16 0.61
N LEU A 114 14.62 -12.29 0.89
CA LEU A 114 14.12 -11.99 2.23
C LEU A 114 12.80 -12.69 2.45
N GLU A 115 12.67 -13.35 3.61
CA GLU A 115 11.37 -13.73 4.14
C GLU A 115 10.73 -12.50 4.78
N VAL A 116 9.66 -12.01 4.16
CA VAL A 116 8.96 -10.80 4.54
C VAL A 116 7.67 -11.15 5.27
N THR A 117 7.44 -10.52 6.42
CA THR A 117 6.16 -10.51 7.12
C THR A 117 5.76 -9.07 7.36
N LEU A 118 4.63 -8.66 6.80
CA LEU A 118 4.12 -7.30 6.88
C LEU A 118 2.68 -7.33 7.42
N VAL A 119 2.35 -6.40 8.32
CA VAL A 119 0.97 -6.14 8.76
C VAL A 119 0.61 -4.74 8.31
N ALA A 120 -0.38 -4.62 7.43
CA ALA A 120 -0.96 -3.36 6.99
C ALA A 120 -2.28 -3.12 7.71
N GLU A 121 -2.57 -1.87 8.02
CA GLU A 121 -3.84 -1.44 8.62
C GLU A 121 -4.42 -0.30 7.80
N GLY A 122 -5.64 -0.48 7.30
CA GLY A 122 -6.47 0.57 6.71
C GLY A 122 -7.62 0.96 7.64
N LEU A 123 -8.23 2.12 7.41
CA LEU A 123 -9.32 2.62 8.24
C LEU A 123 -10.65 2.71 7.47
N SER A 124 -11.64 1.96 7.96
CA SER A 124 -13.03 2.05 7.53
C SER A 124 -13.79 3.02 8.44
N LEU A 125 -14.32 4.09 7.85
CA LEU A 125 -15.03 5.15 8.55
C LEU A 125 -16.55 5.05 8.26
N PRO A 126 -17.42 5.27 9.27
CA PRO A 126 -18.87 5.24 9.07
C PRO A 126 -19.40 6.41 8.23
N PHE A 127 -18.54 7.37 7.92
CA PHE A 127 -18.84 8.56 7.12
C PHE A 127 -17.92 8.66 5.90
N ALA A 128 -17.43 7.52 5.39
CA ALA A 128 -16.78 7.44 4.07
C ALA A 128 -17.69 8.08 3.01
N SER A 129 -17.10 8.69 1.97
CA SER A 129 -17.91 9.31 0.92
C SER A 129 -18.66 8.25 0.10
N ASP A 130 -19.79 8.62 -0.48
CA ASP A 130 -20.61 7.74 -1.33
C ASP A 130 -19.80 7.01 -2.41
N THR A 131 -18.79 7.67 -2.97
CA THR A 131 -17.87 7.09 -3.96
C THR A 131 -17.00 5.97 -3.39
N MET A 132 -16.60 6.09 -2.12
CA MET A 132 -15.80 5.09 -1.41
C MET A 132 -16.68 3.96 -0.87
N ASP A 133 -17.92 4.28 -0.52
CA ASP A 133 -18.86 3.32 0.07
C ASP A 133 -19.59 2.48 -0.98
N LYS A 134 -19.82 2.95 -2.21
CA LYS A 134 -20.60 2.19 -3.22
C LYS A 134 -19.74 1.49 -4.27
N ARG A 135 -18.42 1.47 -4.11
CA ARG A 135 -17.49 0.81 -5.04
C ARG A 135 -17.40 -0.70 -4.78
N ASP A 136 -17.30 -1.48 -5.84
CA ASP A 136 -17.08 -2.93 -5.78
C ASP A 136 -15.60 -3.29 -5.56
N THR A 137 -14.70 -2.48 -6.10
CA THR A 137 -13.24 -2.61 -5.98
C THR A 137 -12.65 -1.45 -5.21
N LEU A 138 -11.46 -1.62 -4.61
CA LEU A 138 -10.83 -0.53 -3.85
C LEU A 138 -10.56 0.70 -4.73
N PHE A 139 -10.16 0.52 -5.97
CA PHE A 139 -10.01 1.61 -6.92
C PHE A 139 -10.86 1.34 -8.17
N PRO A 140 -11.35 2.38 -8.88
CA PRO A 140 -12.05 2.18 -10.13
C PRO A 140 -11.18 1.42 -11.13
N ARG A 141 -11.80 0.46 -11.83
CA ARG A 141 -11.12 -0.43 -12.78
C ARG A 141 -11.66 -0.30 -14.21
N PRO A 142 -11.42 0.83 -14.91
CA PRO A 142 -11.81 0.97 -16.31
C PRO A 142 -11.02 0.02 -17.23
N VAL A 143 -11.53 -0.14 -18.45
CA VAL A 143 -10.88 -0.93 -19.49
C VAL A 143 -10.00 -0.03 -20.35
N VAL A 144 -8.85 -0.55 -20.78
CA VAL A 144 -7.98 0.06 -21.79
C VAL A 144 -8.66 -0.03 -23.15
N SER A 145 -8.90 1.11 -23.77
CA SER A 145 -9.56 1.18 -25.09
C SER A 145 -8.56 1.01 -26.24
N ASP A 146 -7.35 1.54 -26.07
CA ASP A 146 -6.30 1.50 -27.08
C ASP A 146 -4.92 1.69 -26.43
N SER A 147 -3.86 1.23 -27.10
CA SER A 147 -2.49 1.39 -26.65
C SER A 147 -1.53 1.55 -27.84
N ASP A 148 -0.53 2.41 -27.67
CA ASP A 148 0.60 2.56 -28.60
C ASP A 148 1.94 2.34 -27.87
N GLU A 149 3.06 2.61 -28.55
CA GLU A 149 4.40 2.37 -27.97
C GLU A 149 4.69 3.24 -26.74
N GLU A 150 4.06 4.40 -26.62
CA GLU A 150 4.37 5.42 -25.62
C GLU A 150 3.20 5.72 -24.69
N SER A 151 1.98 5.27 -25.00
CA SER A 151 0.77 5.71 -24.32
C SER A 151 -0.38 4.71 -24.33
N VAL A 152 -1.28 4.85 -23.35
CA VAL A 152 -2.50 4.05 -23.21
C VAL A 152 -3.70 4.97 -23.11
N ASP A 153 -4.73 4.69 -23.89
CA ASP A 153 -6.02 5.33 -23.80
C ASP A 153 -6.94 4.50 -22.91
N VAL A 154 -7.44 5.14 -21.84
CA VAL A 154 -8.33 4.52 -20.86
C VAL A 154 -9.70 5.16 -20.95
N ALA A 155 -10.76 4.33 -20.91
CA ALA A 155 -12.13 4.83 -20.89
C ALA A 155 -12.36 5.80 -19.73
N LYS A 156 -12.90 6.98 -20.04
CA LYS A 156 -13.15 8.08 -19.09
C LYS A 156 -14.36 7.76 -18.21
N LEU A 157 -14.19 6.80 -17.30
CA LEU A 157 -15.21 6.48 -16.30
C LEU A 157 -14.97 7.34 -15.04
N ARG A 158 -15.74 8.43 -14.90
CA ARG A 158 -15.80 9.28 -13.68
C ARG A 158 -14.40 9.58 -13.08
N LEU A 159 -13.47 10.00 -13.92
CA LEU A 159 -12.12 10.35 -13.48
C LEU A 159 -12.17 11.45 -12.41
N PRO A 160 -11.39 11.35 -11.33
CA PRO A 160 -11.35 12.37 -10.30
C PRO A 160 -10.72 13.65 -10.87
N SER A 161 -11.54 14.65 -11.19
CA SER A 161 -11.12 15.86 -11.92
C SER A 161 -10.27 16.86 -11.11
N LYS A 162 -9.92 16.55 -9.86
CA LYS A 162 -9.26 17.49 -8.92
C LYS A 162 -8.03 16.94 -8.22
N LYS A 163 -7.70 15.66 -8.40
CA LYS A 163 -6.69 14.97 -7.60
C LYS A 163 -5.76 14.22 -8.52
N ALA A 164 -4.45 14.31 -8.29
CA ALA A 164 -3.49 13.51 -9.03
C ALA A 164 -3.84 12.02 -8.87
N PHE A 165 -3.79 11.28 -9.96
CA PHE A 165 -3.93 9.83 -9.95
C PHE A 165 -2.89 9.22 -10.91
N ARG A 166 -2.55 7.96 -10.66
CA ARG A 166 -1.76 7.13 -11.57
C ARG A 166 -2.66 6.03 -12.11
N VAL A 167 -2.39 5.61 -13.33
CA VAL A 167 -3.06 4.45 -13.92
C VAL A 167 -2.15 3.26 -13.76
N ARG A 168 -2.63 2.20 -13.13
CA ARG A 168 -1.92 0.93 -13.03
C ARG A 168 -2.49 -0.06 -14.03
N VAL A 169 -1.63 -0.67 -14.83
CA VAL A 169 -2.00 -1.79 -15.73
C VAL A 169 -1.00 -2.90 -15.48
N GLY A 170 -1.45 -4.01 -14.88
CA GLY A 170 -0.56 -5.05 -14.37
C GLY A 170 0.47 -4.50 -13.37
N ASP A 171 1.75 -4.68 -13.67
CA ASP A 171 2.89 -4.22 -12.88
C ASP A 171 3.32 -2.77 -13.17
N GLN A 172 2.75 -2.15 -14.21
CA GLN A 172 3.16 -0.83 -14.67
C GLN A 172 2.28 0.28 -14.09
N TYR A 173 2.91 1.42 -13.79
CA TYR A 173 2.22 2.65 -13.40
C TYR A 173 2.51 3.76 -14.40
N LEU A 174 1.46 4.22 -15.05
CA LEU A 174 1.47 5.26 -16.06
C LEU A 174 1.16 6.62 -15.42
N SER A 175 1.67 7.66 -16.07
CA SER A 175 1.45 9.05 -15.67
C SER A 175 0.51 9.72 -16.65
N GLU A 176 -0.24 10.73 -16.21
CA GLU A 176 -1.03 11.54 -17.14
C GLU A 176 -0.08 12.15 -18.18
N SER A 177 -0.38 11.93 -19.46
CA SER A 177 0.37 12.58 -20.54
C SER A 177 -0.03 14.05 -20.61
N SER A 178 0.91 14.93 -20.95
CA SER A 178 0.56 16.32 -21.30
C SER A 178 -0.29 16.41 -22.56
N GLU A 179 -0.31 15.34 -23.36
CA GLU A 179 -1.04 15.25 -24.61
C GLU A 179 -2.51 14.89 -24.36
N LYS A 180 -3.41 15.85 -24.65
CA LYS A 180 -4.85 15.66 -24.48
C LYS A 180 -5.38 14.78 -25.60
N VAL A 181 -6.11 13.73 -25.24
CA VAL A 181 -6.87 12.94 -26.22
C VAL A 181 -7.97 13.80 -26.83
N THR A 182 -8.16 13.54 -28.12
CA THR A 182 -8.99 14.25 -29.08
C THR A 182 -10.49 13.91 -28.97
N ASP A 183 -10.85 12.87 -28.19
CA ASP A 183 -12.22 12.40 -28.01
C ASP A 183 -12.69 12.54 -26.54
N ASP A 184 -13.94 12.94 -26.32
CA ASP A 184 -14.45 13.31 -24.98
C ASP A 184 -14.62 12.09 -24.04
N ARG A 185 -14.33 10.88 -24.53
CA ARG A 185 -14.61 9.59 -23.88
C ARG A 185 -13.38 8.84 -23.36
N THR A 186 -12.16 9.25 -23.69
CA THR A 186 -10.93 8.57 -23.27
C THR A 186 -9.91 9.57 -22.73
N VAL A 187 -8.95 9.08 -21.93
CA VAL A 187 -7.80 9.86 -21.45
C VAL A 187 -6.52 9.07 -21.69
N ARG A 188 -5.49 9.75 -22.18
CA ARG A 188 -4.19 9.19 -22.53
C ARG A 188 -3.20 9.30 -21.40
N PHE A 189 -2.55 8.20 -21.13
CA PHE A 189 -1.52 8.09 -20.10
C PHE A 189 -0.20 7.72 -20.76
N GLY A 190 0.83 8.50 -20.48
CA GLY A 190 2.18 8.24 -20.97
C GLY A 190 2.85 7.12 -20.19
N GLY A 191 3.64 6.34 -20.91
CA GLY A 191 4.51 5.29 -20.39
C GLY A 191 5.45 5.77 -19.28
N PRO A 192 5.96 4.85 -18.46
CA PRO A 192 7.02 5.20 -17.53
C PRO A 192 8.25 5.67 -18.33
N SER A 193 8.87 6.77 -17.92
CA SER A 193 10.07 7.31 -18.58
C SER A 193 11.25 6.31 -18.63
N HIS A 194 11.18 5.25 -17.80
CA HIS A 194 12.12 4.13 -17.76
C HIS A 194 11.35 2.83 -17.43
N GLY A 195 11.11 1.96 -18.41
CA GLY A 195 10.40 0.71 -18.22
C GLY A 195 10.19 -0.10 -19.50
N GLN A 196 9.47 -1.23 -19.38
CA GLN A 196 8.95 -1.98 -20.52
C GLN A 196 8.12 -1.05 -21.42
N PRO A 197 8.14 -1.23 -22.76
CA PRO A 197 7.36 -0.40 -23.65
C PRO A 197 5.86 -0.59 -23.41
N VAL A 198 5.10 0.48 -23.60
CA VAL A 198 3.65 0.50 -23.37
C VAL A 198 2.91 -0.42 -24.35
N SER A 199 3.52 -0.70 -25.50
CA SER A 199 3.04 -1.64 -26.53
C SER A 199 2.87 -3.10 -26.05
N SER A 200 3.30 -3.42 -24.83
CA SER A 200 3.02 -4.72 -24.18
C SER A 200 1.63 -4.79 -23.52
N ILE A 201 0.88 -3.69 -23.47
CA ILE A 201 -0.45 -3.63 -22.87
C ILE A 201 -1.50 -3.91 -23.93
N ASP A 202 -2.23 -5.02 -23.75
CA ASP A 202 -3.34 -5.38 -24.64
C ASP A 202 -4.51 -4.39 -24.54
N ALA A 203 -5.17 -4.14 -25.68
CA ALA A 203 -6.53 -3.61 -25.67
C ALA A 203 -7.42 -4.55 -24.84
N ASP A 204 -8.39 -3.99 -24.12
CA ASP A 204 -9.22 -4.68 -23.12
C ASP A 204 -8.53 -5.02 -21.78
N ALA A 205 -7.26 -4.66 -21.59
CA ALA A 205 -6.62 -4.78 -20.29
C ALA A 205 -7.35 -3.94 -19.22
N ILE A 206 -7.36 -4.43 -17.98
CA ILE A 206 -7.99 -3.72 -16.88
C ILE A 206 -7.00 -2.72 -16.28
N ALA A 207 -7.32 -1.44 -16.41
CA ALA A 207 -6.60 -0.34 -15.78
C ALA A 207 -7.18 -0.06 -14.39
N GLU A 208 -6.33 0.24 -13.40
CA GLU A 208 -6.74 0.64 -12.05
C GLU A 208 -6.36 2.12 -11.80
N LEU A 209 -7.33 2.93 -11.38
CA LEU A 209 -7.14 4.36 -11.15
C LEU A 209 -6.76 4.62 -9.68
N VAL A 210 -5.46 4.75 -9.41
CA VAL A 210 -4.93 4.91 -8.05
C VAL A 210 -4.74 6.40 -7.75
N PRO A 211 -5.53 7.02 -6.84
CA PRO A 211 -5.31 8.39 -6.43
C PRO A 211 -3.96 8.51 -5.70
N VAL A 212 -3.22 9.59 -5.98
CA VAL A 212 -1.92 9.86 -5.37
C VAL A 212 -2.10 10.79 -4.18
N ALA A 213 -1.42 10.48 -3.08
CA ALA A 213 -1.35 11.36 -1.94
C ALA A 213 -0.60 12.65 -2.31
N GLU A 214 -1.14 13.81 -1.94
CA GLU A 214 -0.57 15.14 -2.24
C GLU A 214 0.93 15.24 -1.86
N SER A 215 1.32 14.63 -0.73
CA SER A 215 2.72 14.59 -0.26
C SER A 215 3.65 13.66 -1.06
N ARG A 216 3.11 12.94 -2.05
CA ARG A 216 3.79 11.91 -2.85
C ARG A 216 3.70 12.17 -4.36
N GLU A 217 3.10 13.27 -4.79
CA GLU A 217 2.93 13.59 -6.21
C GLU A 217 4.28 13.75 -6.94
N THR A 218 5.25 14.39 -6.28
CA THR A 218 6.59 14.68 -6.82
C THR A 218 7.65 13.65 -6.44
N VAL A 219 7.33 12.68 -5.59
CA VAL A 219 8.29 11.68 -5.12
C VAL A 219 8.41 10.57 -6.16
N VAL A 220 9.61 10.35 -6.68
CA VAL A 220 9.90 9.24 -7.59
C VAL A 220 10.48 8.03 -6.84
N PRO A 221 10.39 6.80 -7.39
CA PRO A 221 10.88 5.60 -6.71
C PRO A 221 12.35 5.68 -6.25
N ARG A 222 13.21 6.37 -7.01
CA ARG A 222 14.64 6.52 -6.69
C ARG A 222 14.90 7.41 -5.46
N ASP A 223 14.00 8.37 -5.22
CA ASP A 223 14.08 9.28 -4.08
C ASP A 223 13.42 8.69 -2.82
N TYR A 224 12.78 7.53 -2.96
CA TYR A 224 12.16 6.83 -1.86
C TYR A 224 13.21 6.21 -0.94
N SER A 225 13.74 7.03 -0.05
CA SER A 225 14.52 6.56 1.09
C SER A 225 13.57 6.15 2.21
N TRP A 226 13.66 4.88 2.62
CA TRP A 226 13.03 4.45 3.86
C TRP A 226 13.86 5.00 5.03
N SER A 227 13.63 6.25 5.44
CA SER A 227 14.33 6.75 6.63
C SER A 227 13.90 5.87 7.82
N THR A 228 14.87 5.26 8.49
CA THR A 228 14.73 4.29 9.59
C THR A 228 14.12 4.88 10.87
N ARG A 229 13.20 5.86 10.76
CA ARG A 229 12.35 6.34 11.87
C ARG A 229 11.07 5.50 12.04
N CYS A 230 11.02 4.29 11.46
CA CYS A 230 10.21 3.22 12.02
C CYS A 230 11.10 2.47 13.00
N THR A 231 10.81 2.63 14.29
CA THR A 231 11.55 2.12 15.43
C THR A 231 11.90 0.65 15.25
N LEU A 232 13.18 0.38 14.97
CA LEU A 232 13.82 -0.91 15.21
C LEU A 232 13.90 -1.13 16.72
N GLU A 233 12.76 -1.35 17.38
CA GLU A 233 12.75 -2.10 18.64
C GLU A 233 12.59 -3.58 18.31
N ALA A 234 13.64 -4.13 17.71
CA ALA A 234 13.83 -5.56 17.68
C ALA A 234 15.33 -5.84 17.67
N THR A 235 15.81 -6.31 18.82
CA THR A 235 16.97 -7.17 19.08
C THR A 235 18.13 -6.49 19.82
N CYS A 236 18.20 -6.70 21.15
CA CYS A 236 19.42 -7.06 21.92
C CYS A 236 19.19 -6.98 23.44
N LEU A 237 18.24 -7.74 24.00
CA LEU A 237 18.17 -7.97 25.46
C LEU A 237 17.73 -9.41 25.71
N SER A 238 18.57 -10.40 25.35
CA SER A 238 18.36 -11.79 25.78
C SER A 238 19.60 -12.68 25.81
N ARG A 239 20.83 -12.17 25.59
CA ARG A 239 22.01 -13.05 25.52
C ARG A 239 23.22 -12.67 26.37
N GLU A 240 23.22 -11.56 27.11
CA GLU A 240 24.29 -11.24 28.07
C GLU A 240 23.91 -11.41 29.55
N GLU A 241 22.62 -11.58 29.89
CA GLU A 241 22.20 -11.80 31.29
C GLU A 241 22.25 -13.26 31.77
N ARG A 242 22.71 -14.21 30.94
CA ARG A 242 22.95 -15.61 31.35
C ARG A 242 24.41 -15.97 31.58
N ALA A 243 25.36 -15.08 31.31
CA ALA A 243 26.78 -15.32 31.60
C ALA A 243 27.22 -14.74 32.95
N SER A 244 26.51 -13.77 33.54
CA SER A 244 26.92 -13.12 34.80
C SER A 244 26.26 -13.69 36.07
N LYS A 245 25.30 -14.62 35.95
CA LYS A 245 24.62 -15.24 37.11
C LYS A 245 25.13 -16.64 37.49
N SER A 246 26.10 -17.18 36.75
CA SER A 246 26.74 -18.47 37.08
C SER A 246 27.96 -18.33 38.01
N ASP A 247 28.46 -17.12 38.27
CA ASP A 247 29.71 -16.90 39.02
C ASP A 247 29.52 -16.34 40.45
N ARG A 248 28.27 -16.22 40.92
CA ARG A 248 27.95 -15.72 42.27
C ARG A 248 27.43 -16.78 43.26
N HIS A 249 27.58 -18.07 42.98
CA HIS A 249 27.18 -19.14 43.91
C HIS A 249 28.34 -20.04 44.39
N SER A 250 29.60 -19.67 44.11
CA SER A 250 30.77 -20.47 44.55
C SER A 250 31.63 -19.78 45.62
N ARG A 251 31.14 -18.74 46.32
CA ARG A 251 31.92 -18.02 47.36
C ARG A 251 31.27 -17.87 48.74
N GLU A 252 30.15 -18.53 49.01
CA GLU A 252 29.63 -18.69 50.37
C GLU A 252 29.75 -20.16 50.81
N SER A 253 30.99 -20.63 50.95
CA SER A 253 31.33 -21.92 51.58
C SER A 253 32.80 -21.92 52.02
N ALA A 254 33.23 -20.88 52.74
CA ALA A 254 34.51 -20.88 53.46
C ALA A 254 34.55 -19.69 54.44
N SER A 255 33.92 -19.84 55.60
CA SER A 255 34.39 -19.39 56.92
C SER A 255 33.41 -19.85 57.98
#